data_AF-A0A7S0S2R2-F1
#
_entry.id   AF-A0A7S0S2R2-F1
#
_cell.length_a   1.000
_cell.length_b   1.000
_cell.length_c   1.000
_cell.angle_alpha   90.00
_cell.angle_beta   90.00
_cell.angle_gamma   90.00
#
_symmetry.space_group_name_H-M   'P 1'
#
loop_
_entity.id
_entity.type
_entity.pdbx_description
1 polymer ?
#
loop_
_entity_poly.entity_id
_entity_poly.type
_entity_poly.pdbx_seq_one_letter_code
_entity_poly.pdbx_strand_id
1 'polypeptide(L)'
;DVMAQLRTASGLGCSTSYPLQKGPCAQHRRIVSVHAQAHETPSKKGTCYLVGAGPGGADYLTVKAMRLLQAAKVVVYDDLGAQDVLDLVPAGAERVYVGKRGGKEGSMKQGEIDALLVALCAQQGRDVVRLKG
;
A
#
# COMPACT_ATOMS: atom_id res chain seq x y z
N ASP A 1 -36.18 -0.80 -1.70
CA ASP A 1 -36.90 -2.09 -1.70
C ASP A 1 -35.92 -3.23 -1.88
N VAL A 2 -35.66 -4.08 -0.88
CA VAL A 2 -36.59 -5.02 -0.23
C VAL A 2 -37.18 -6.02 -1.24
N MET A 3 -37.09 -7.31 -0.89
CA MET A 3 -37.66 -8.52 -1.50
C MET A 3 -36.71 -9.31 -2.42
N ALA A 4 -35.86 -10.18 -1.87
CA ALA A 4 -36.17 -11.54 -1.42
C ALA A 4 -36.48 -12.51 -2.56
N GLN A 5 -35.54 -13.43 -2.83
CA GLN A 5 -35.87 -14.75 -3.37
C GLN A 5 -35.01 -15.81 -2.69
N LEU A 6 -35.62 -16.42 -1.68
CA LEU A 6 -35.18 -17.60 -0.96
C LEU A 6 -35.24 -18.83 -1.88
N ARG A 7 -34.17 -19.62 -1.91
CA ARG A 7 -34.22 -21.02 -2.35
C ARG A 7 -34.22 -21.92 -1.12
N THR A 8 -35.29 -22.67 -0.99
CA THR A 8 -35.54 -23.73 -0.03
C THR A 8 -34.70 -24.96 -0.38
N ALA A 9 -34.05 -25.57 0.61
CA ALA A 9 -33.58 -26.94 0.55
C ALA A 9 -34.02 -27.64 1.84
N SER A 10 -35.10 -28.38 1.69
CA SER A 10 -35.68 -29.36 2.59
C SER A 10 -34.76 -30.57 2.81
N GLY A 11 -34.84 -31.15 4.01
CA GLY A 11 -34.96 -32.60 4.13
C GLY A 11 -33.97 -33.34 5.04
N LEU A 12 -34.57 -34.08 5.99
CA LEU A 12 -34.13 -35.35 6.58
C LEU A 12 -32.99 -35.23 7.62
N GLY A 13 -33.15 -35.52 8.91
CA GLY A 13 -33.97 -36.56 9.53
C GLY A 13 -33.19 -37.85 9.62
N CYS A 14 -32.41 -38.06 10.70
CA CYS A 14 -31.98 -39.40 11.10
C CYS A 14 -31.74 -39.43 12.62
N SER A 15 -32.59 -40.20 13.29
CA SER A 15 -32.56 -40.56 14.69
C SER A 15 -31.43 -41.54 14.98
N THR A 16 -30.53 -41.23 15.90
CA THR A 16 -29.91 -42.27 16.73
C THR A 16 -29.67 -41.75 18.15
N SER A 17 -30.14 -42.58 19.07
CA SER A 17 -30.22 -42.47 20.51
C SER A 17 -28.89 -42.81 21.18
N TYR A 18 -28.41 -42.00 22.13
CA TYR A 18 -27.50 -42.45 23.19
C TYR A 18 -27.72 -41.65 24.50
N PRO A 19 -27.47 -42.27 25.67
CA PRO A 19 -28.24 -42.04 26.89
C PRO A 19 -27.85 -40.79 27.70
N LEU A 20 -28.84 -40.32 28.44
CA LEU A 20 -28.76 -39.35 29.53
C LEU A 20 -27.88 -39.87 30.68
N GLN A 21 -26.83 -39.13 31.05
CA GLN A 21 -26.23 -39.17 32.38
C GLN A 21 -26.35 -37.78 33.02
N LYS A 22 -26.90 -37.73 34.24
CA LYS A 22 -27.22 -36.51 35.00
C LYS A 22 -26.12 -36.17 36.01
N GLY A 23 -25.70 -34.91 36.02
CA GLY A 23 -25.29 -34.15 37.21
C GLY A 23 -23.95 -33.37 37.08
N PRO A 24 -23.74 -32.22 37.79
CA PRO A 24 -24.66 -31.42 38.60
C PRO A 24 -24.85 -29.96 38.10
N CYS A 25 -25.71 -29.29 38.86
CA CYS A 25 -26.31 -27.97 38.81
C CYS A 25 -25.46 -26.75 38.37
N ALA A 26 -26.12 -25.91 37.57
CA ALA A 26 -26.10 -24.44 37.58
C ALA A 26 -24.76 -23.71 37.76
N GLN A 27 -24.23 -23.18 36.65
CA GLN A 27 -23.72 -21.80 36.63
C GLN A 27 -23.67 -21.23 35.20
N HIS A 28 -24.70 -20.43 34.93
CA HIS A 28 -24.77 -19.29 33.99
C HIS A 28 -23.58 -19.13 33.03
N ARG A 29 -23.71 -19.62 31.79
CA ARG A 29 -22.84 -19.18 30.68
C ARG A 29 -23.69 -18.58 29.58
N ARG A 30 -23.71 -17.24 29.56
CA ARG A 30 -24.28 -16.42 28.47
C ARG A 30 -23.78 -16.95 27.13
N ILE A 31 -24.72 -17.11 26.20
CA ILE A 31 -24.45 -17.15 24.77
C ILE A 31 -23.86 -15.78 24.40
N VAL A 32 -22.58 -15.71 24.08
CA VAL A 32 -22.03 -14.59 23.31
C VAL A 32 -22.09 -14.99 21.85
N SER A 33 -23.00 -14.37 21.11
CA SER A 33 -22.98 -14.38 19.66
C SER A 33 -21.68 -13.70 19.20
N VAL A 34 -20.70 -14.50 18.80
CA VAL A 34 -19.52 -14.00 18.10
C VAL A 34 -19.97 -13.52 16.72
N HIS A 35 -20.22 -12.22 16.60
CA HIS A 35 -20.26 -11.56 15.30
C HIS A 35 -18.84 -11.63 14.75
N ALA A 36 -18.60 -12.55 13.82
CA ALA A 36 -17.37 -12.59 13.04
C ALA A 36 -17.31 -11.32 12.21
N GLN A 37 -16.60 -10.31 12.70
CA GLN A 37 -16.28 -9.13 11.91
C GLN A 37 -15.21 -9.53 10.89
N ALA A 38 -15.55 -9.41 9.61
CA ALA A 38 -14.58 -9.53 8.53
C ALA A 38 -13.55 -8.41 8.69
N HIS A 39 -12.34 -8.77 9.11
CA HIS A 39 -11.23 -7.84 9.19
C HIS A 39 -10.73 -7.61 7.76
N GLU A 40 -11.16 -6.53 7.12
CA GLU A 40 -10.54 -6.05 5.87
C GLU A 40 -9.04 -5.88 6.13
N THR A 41 -8.21 -6.72 5.50
CA THR A 41 -6.76 -6.54 5.55
C THR A 41 -6.44 -5.19 4.95
N PRO A 42 -5.76 -4.27 5.65
CA PRO A 42 -5.45 -2.96 5.12
C PRO A 42 -4.70 -3.15 3.82
N SER A 43 -5.27 -2.69 2.70
CA SER A 43 -4.59 -2.79 1.41
C SER A 43 -3.23 -2.13 1.57
N LYS A 44 -2.14 -2.85 1.29
CA LYS A 44 -0.78 -2.33 1.47
C LYS A 44 -0.60 -1.10 0.58
N LYS A 45 -0.72 0.09 1.18
CA LYS A 45 -0.42 1.36 0.52
C LYS A 45 1.06 1.39 0.15
N GLY A 46 1.40 2.09 -0.92
CA GLY A 46 2.78 2.35 -1.28
C GLY A 46 3.47 3.27 -0.29
N THR A 47 4.80 3.21 -0.24
CA THR A 47 5.61 4.11 0.59
C THR A 47 6.30 5.17 -0.28
N CYS A 48 6.29 6.42 0.19
CA CYS A 48 7.09 7.50 -0.40
C CYS A 48 8.44 7.60 0.32
N TYR A 49 9.54 7.53 -0.42
CA TYR A 49 10.89 7.71 0.11
C TYR A 49 11.49 9.02 -0.41
N LEU A 50 11.85 9.92 0.49
CA LEU A 50 12.63 11.11 0.15
C LEU A 50 14.12 10.75 0.19
N VAL A 51 14.79 10.83 -0.96
CA VAL A 51 16.17 10.36 -1.13
C VAL A 51 17.03 11.51 -1.67
N GLY A 52 18.18 11.74 -1.03
CA GLY A 52 19.20 12.64 -1.55
C GLY A 52 20.10 11.94 -2.57
N ALA A 53 20.30 12.56 -3.73
CA ALA A 53 21.19 12.10 -4.79
C ALA A 53 22.68 12.32 -4.45
N GLY A 54 22.98 13.32 -3.61
CA GLY A 54 24.35 13.76 -3.33
C GLY A 54 24.89 14.70 -4.43
N PRO A 55 26.06 15.34 -4.20
CA PRO A 55 26.55 16.44 -5.03
C PRO A 55 27.23 16.01 -6.34
N GLY A 56 27.69 14.77 -6.47
CA GLY A 56 28.58 14.36 -7.58
C GLY A 56 28.19 13.05 -8.26
N GLY A 57 26.90 12.71 -8.28
CA GLY A 57 26.38 11.56 -9.02
C GLY A 57 26.26 10.27 -8.20
N ALA A 58 26.24 9.13 -8.89
CA ALA A 58 25.93 7.82 -8.32
C ALA A 58 26.88 7.41 -7.17
N ASP A 59 28.15 7.83 -7.24
CA ASP A 59 29.17 7.52 -6.23
C ASP A 59 28.87 8.15 -4.85
N TYR A 60 28.04 9.19 -4.81
CA TYR A 60 27.66 9.88 -3.57
C TYR A 60 26.36 9.33 -2.96
N LEU A 61 25.74 8.33 -3.57
CA LEU A 61 24.57 7.68 -3.00
C LEU A 61 24.96 6.81 -1.81
N THR A 62 24.13 6.85 -0.77
CA THR A 62 24.20 5.82 0.27
C THR A 62 23.75 4.47 -0.30
N VAL A 63 24.27 3.38 0.27
CA VAL A 63 23.85 2.01 -0.10
C VAL A 63 22.33 1.83 0.03
N LYS A 64 21.69 2.48 1.00
CA LYS A 64 20.23 2.44 1.17
C LYS A 64 19.52 3.18 0.02
N ALA A 65 20.01 4.35 -0.38
CA ALA A 65 19.44 5.11 -1.50
C ALA A 65 19.50 4.32 -2.81
N MET A 66 20.66 3.71 -3.12
CA MET A 66 20.83 2.85 -4.28
C MET A 66 19.85 1.68 -4.30
N ARG A 67 19.69 0.97 -3.16
CA ARG A 67 18.74 -0.14 -3.04
C ARG A 67 17.29 0.30 -3.25
N LEU A 68 16.91 1.47 -2.71
CA LEU A 68 15.57 2.04 -2.90
C LEU A 68 15.33 2.40 -4.37
N LEU A 69 16.30 3.02 -5.04
CA LEU A 69 16.19 3.37 -6.47
C LEU A 69 16.04 2.14 -7.36
N GLN A 70 16.79 1.08 -7.08
CA GLN A 70 16.72 -0.19 -7.82
C GLN A 70 15.40 -0.95 -7.59
N ALA A 71 14.76 -0.77 -6.43
CA ALA A 71 13.47 -1.41 -6.11
C ALA A 71 12.24 -0.56 -6.50
N ALA A 72 12.45 0.73 -6.79
CA ALA A 72 11.36 1.69 -7.01
C ALA A 72 10.49 1.31 -8.22
N LYS A 73 9.18 1.52 -8.09
CA LYS A 73 8.24 1.45 -9.21
C LYS A 73 8.04 2.80 -9.88
N VAL A 74 8.22 3.88 -9.13
CA VAL A 74 8.17 5.26 -9.61
C VAL A 74 9.31 6.05 -9.00
N VAL A 75 10.00 6.83 -9.83
CA VAL A 75 11.02 7.77 -9.40
C VAL A 75 10.61 9.17 -9.83
N VAL A 76 10.36 10.04 -8.86
CA VAL A 76 10.04 11.45 -9.07
C VAL A 76 11.30 12.26 -8.80
N TYR A 77 11.83 13.02 -9.76
CA TYR A 77 13.14 13.67 -9.63
C TYR A 77 13.14 15.13 -10.07
N ASP A 78 13.99 15.93 -9.41
CA ASP A 78 14.23 17.35 -9.74
C ASP A 78 15.30 17.48 -10.84
N ASP A 79 15.81 18.70 -11.08
CA ASP A 79 16.98 18.92 -11.94
C ASP A 79 18.23 18.44 -11.20
N LEU A 80 18.48 17.14 -11.30
CA LEU A 80 19.67 16.50 -10.76
C LEU A 80 20.85 16.91 -11.65
N GLY A 81 21.81 17.64 -11.09
CA GLY A 81 23.03 18.05 -11.79
C GLY A 81 23.88 16.88 -12.32
N ALA A 82 23.62 15.66 -11.82
CA ALA A 82 24.23 14.42 -12.25
C ALA A 82 23.14 13.40 -12.66
N GLN A 83 23.12 13.04 -13.95
CA GLN A 83 22.08 12.19 -14.55
C GLN A 83 22.38 10.69 -14.40
N ASP A 84 23.62 10.33 -14.07
CA ASP A 84 24.09 8.96 -13.84
C ASP A 84 23.32 8.24 -12.71
N VAL A 85 22.79 8.97 -11.73
CA VAL A 85 21.91 8.40 -10.69
C VAL A 85 20.65 7.79 -11.30
N LEU A 86 20.12 8.35 -12.38
CA LEU A 86 18.92 7.84 -13.06
C LEU A 86 19.21 6.56 -13.86
N ASP A 87 20.47 6.26 -14.16
CA ASP A 87 20.86 5.02 -14.83
C ASP A 87 20.72 3.80 -13.91
N LEU A 88 20.71 4.01 -12.58
CA LEU A 88 20.44 2.98 -11.58
C LEU A 88 18.95 2.60 -11.51
N VAL A 89 18.07 3.41 -12.09
CA VAL A 89 16.62 3.19 -12.05
C VAL A 89 16.25 2.12 -13.07
N PRO A 90 15.53 1.05 -12.69
CA PRO A 90 15.14 -0.01 -13.61
C PRO A 90 14.38 0.53 -14.83
N ALA A 91 14.58 -0.10 -16.00
CA ALA A 91 13.89 0.30 -17.23
C ALA A 91 12.34 0.20 -17.14
N GLY A 92 11.84 -0.68 -16.26
CA GLY A 92 10.40 -0.83 -16.01
C GLY A 92 9.82 0.12 -14.95
N ALA A 93 10.62 1.00 -14.36
CA ALA A 93 10.15 2.00 -13.41
C ALA A 93 9.72 3.28 -14.13
N GLU A 94 8.61 3.86 -13.69
CA GLU A 94 8.14 5.15 -14.21
C GLU A 94 9.03 6.28 -13.70
N ARG A 95 9.49 7.16 -14.59
CA ARG A 95 10.36 8.29 -14.25
C ARG A 95 9.60 9.59 -14.47
N VAL A 96 9.36 10.35 -13.41
CA VAL A 96 8.59 11.60 -13.44
C VAL A 96 9.51 12.77 -13.11
N TYR A 97 9.80 13.59 -14.11
CA TYR A 97 10.59 14.80 -13.93
C TYR A 97 9.68 15.94 -13.44
N VAL A 98 10.04 16.56 -12.31
CA VAL A 98 9.31 17.71 -11.74
C VAL A 98 10.20 18.93 -11.52
N GLY A 99 11.50 18.82 -11.83
CA GLY A 99 12.45 19.93 -11.77
C GLY A 99 12.23 20.95 -12.89
N LYS A 100 12.68 22.19 -12.68
CA LYS A 100 12.80 23.21 -13.74
C LYS A 100 14.03 24.06 -13.53
N ARG A 101 14.76 24.32 -14.63
CA ARG A 101 15.81 25.34 -14.65
C ARG A 101 15.18 26.74 -14.60
N GLY A 102 15.44 27.46 -13.52
CA GLY A 102 15.39 28.92 -13.51
C GLY A 102 14.02 29.58 -13.26
N GLY A 103 13.12 28.98 -12.49
CA GLY A 103 11.94 29.68 -11.96
C GLY A 103 10.92 30.20 -12.99
N LYS A 104 11.03 29.78 -14.26
CA LYS A 104 10.12 30.21 -15.33
C LYS A 104 8.68 29.71 -15.12
N GLU A 105 7.73 30.46 -15.67
CA GLU A 105 6.29 30.17 -15.63
C GLU A 105 5.99 28.68 -15.94
N GLY A 106 5.13 28.10 -15.11
CA GLY A 106 4.73 26.70 -15.17
C GLY A 106 5.52 25.76 -14.26
N SER A 107 6.38 26.24 -13.35
CA SER A 107 6.98 25.37 -12.33
C SER A 107 5.92 24.70 -11.50
N MET A 108 6.01 23.36 -11.40
CA MET A 108 5.16 22.65 -10.45
C MET A 108 5.44 23.25 -9.08
N LYS A 109 4.39 23.76 -8.46
CA LYS A 109 4.48 24.30 -7.11
C LYS A 109 4.75 23.13 -6.17
N GLN A 110 5.41 23.41 -5.05
CA GLN A 110 5.71 22.36 -4.06
C GLN A 110 4.46 21.57 -3.67
N GLY A 111 3.32 22.23 -3.47
CA GLY A 111 2.05 21.56 -3.16
C GLY A 111 1.52 20.63 -4.27
N GLU A 112 1.83 20.92 -5.54
CA GLU A 112 1.44 20.05 -6.67
C GLU A 112 2.33 18.79 -6.71
N ILE A 113 3.62 18.94 -6.39
CA ILE A 113 4.55 17.81 -6.26
C ILE A 113 4.13 16.93 -5.08
N ASP A 114 3.80 17.52 -3.95
CA ASP A 114 3.36 16.78 -2.76
C ASP A 114 2.07 16.01 -3.04
N ALA A 115 1.10 16.64 -3.72
CA ALA A 115 -0.14 15.99 -4.14
C ALA A 115 0.11 14.82 -5.10
N LEU A 116 1.02 15.00 -6.06
CA LEU A 116 1.44 13.95 -6.98
C LEU A 116 2.06 12.76 -6.24
N LEU A 117 2.96 13.01 -5.29
CA LEU A 117 3.60 11.95 -4.50
C LEU A 117 2.56 11.13 -3.72
N VAL A 118 1.59 11.80 -3.09
CA VAL A 118 0.49 11.15 -2.36
C VAL A 118 -0.36 10.31 -3.32
N ALA A 119 -0.72 10.85 -4.49
CA ALA A 119 -1.53 10.15 -5.48
C ALA A 119 -0.83 8.89 -6.02
N LEU A 120 0.48 8.97 -6.27
CA LEU A 120 1.27 7.82 -6.73
C LEU A 120 1.40 6.74 -5.65
N CYS A 121 1.63 7.12 -4.38
CA CYS A 121 1.74 6.18 -3.25
C CYS A 121 0.40 5.56 -2.84
N ALA A 122 -0.72 6.24 -3.12
CA ALA A 122 -2.05 5.71 -2.83
C ALA A 122 -2.38 4.46 -3.67
N GLN A 123 -1.66 4.24 -4.79
CA GLN A 123 -1.79 3.05 -5.60
C GLN A 123 -1.18 1.84 -4.85
N GLN A 124 -1.94 0.75 -4.76
CA GLN A 124 -1.54 -0.41 -3.96
C GLN A 124 -0.19 -0.99 -4.43
N GLY A 125 0.70 -1.27 -3.47
CA GLY A 125 1.99 -1.90 -3.74
C GLY A 125 2.99 -1.07 -4.56
N ARG A 126 2.80 0.25 -4.64
CA ARG A 126 3.64 1.12 -5.46
C ARG A 126 4.57 2.00 -4.61
N ASP A 127 5.81 1.56 -4.44
CA ASP A 127 6.83 2.38 -3.78
C ASP A 127 7.34 3.48 -4.72
N VAL A 128 7.34 4.70 -4.20
CA VAL A 128 7.70 5.93 -4.91
C VAL A 128 8.95 6.51 -4.28
N VAL A 129 9.97 6.80 -5.08
CA VAL A 129 11.18 7.47 -4.63
C VAL A 129 11.19 8.90 -5.15
N ARG A 130 11.19 9.87 -4.24
CA ARG A 130 11.42 11.28 -4.55
C ARG A 130 12.92 11.57 -4.43
N LEU A 131 13.59 11.65 -5.56
CA LEU A 131 15.02 11.93 -5.65
C LEU A 131 15.27 13.45 -5.71
N LYS A 132 16.04 13.96 -4.76
CA LYS A 132 16.42 15.38 -4.65
C LYS A 132 17.92 15.54 -4.81
N GLY A 133 18.32 16.54 -5.60
CA GLY A 133 19.71 16.97 -5.81
C GLY A 133 19.94 18.37 -5.27
#